data_AF-A0A8T4VV40-F1
#
_entry.id   AF-A0A8T4VV40-F1
#
_cell.length_a   1.000
_cell.length_b   1.000
_cell.length_c   1.000
_cell.angle_alpha   90.00
_cell.angle_beta   90.00
_cell.angle_gamma   90.00
#
_symmetry.space_group_name_H-M   'P 1'
#
loop_
_entity.id
_entity.type
_entity.pdbx_description
1 polymer ?
#
loop_
_entity_poly.entity_id
_entity_poly.type
_entity_poly.pdbx_seq_one_letter_code
_entity_poly.pdbx_strand_id
1 'polypeptide(L)'
;MEIEACPKCGSTKIYQGTIGDGVLTGYTSRQVCRNCGFQGMPLIFSNEKEYKKFLEGLKKERTEKSSTDEKLKKEPKEPKDQRCPKGLFFLSGILIVETIIALYLFSIYPPLIQSGNVPGVMYLTTFVLTGILVPIGILTKSTWTFTIAGILFIFTIPINLPLLYYITRPHVKGYLLKKQSRKQRN
;
A
#
# COMPACT_ATOMS: atom_id res chain seq x y z
N MET A 1 36.26 5.14 31.62
CA MET A 1 36.26 4.71 30.20
C MET A 1 34.85 4.27 29.90
N GLU A 2 34.19 4.89 28.93
CA GLU A 2 32.86 4.47 28.49
C GLU A 2 33.01 3.31 27.51
N ILE A 3 32.27 2.23 27.74
CA ILE A 3 32.29 1.02 26.91
C ILE A 3 30.96 0.93 26.18
N GLU A 4 30.99 1.06 24.86
CA GLU A 4 29.83 0.82 24.01
C GLU A 4 29.76 -0.66 23.62
N ALA A 5 28.62 -1.32 23.86
CA ALA A 5 28.44 -2.71 23.50
C ALA A 5 27.08 -2.98 22.86
N CYS A 6 27.05 -3.98 21.97
CA CYS A 6 25.85 -4.42 21.30
C CYS A 6 24.90 -5.14 22.28
N PRO A 7 23.61 -4.74 22.38
CA PRO A 7 22.66 -5.36 23.31
C PRO A 7 22.37 -6.84 22.98
N LYS A 8 22.55 -7.26 21.73
CA LYS A 8 22.24 -8.63 21.27
C LYS A 8 23.38 -9.63 21.49
N CYS A 9 24.63 -9.18 21.39
CA CYS A 9 25.79 -10.09 21.39
C CYS A 9 26.95 -9.66 22.28
N GLY A 10 26.89 -8.48 22.88
CA GLY A 10 27.96 -7.93 23.72
C GLY A 10 29.20 -7.47 22.97
N SER A 11 29.23 -7.51 21.63
CA SER A 11 30.38 -7.00 20.88
C SER A 11 30.53 -5.49 21.05
N THR A 12 31.75 -5.02 21.28
CA THR A 12 32.13 -3.60 21.26
C THR A 12 32.44 -3.08 19.85
N LYS A 13 32.43 -3.96 18.84
CA LYS A 13 32.66 -3.60 17.43
C LYS A 13 31.38 -3.06 16.80
N ILE A 14 31.08 -1.80 17.07
CA ILE A 14 29.97 -1.04 16.49
C ILE A 14 30.53 -0.06 15.46
N TYR A 15 29.87 0.05 14.31
CA TYR A 15 30.26 0.99 13.26
C TYR A 15 29.02 1.68 12.70
N GLN A 16 29.22 2.75 11.94
CA GLN A 16 28.14 3.45 11.26
C GLN A 16 27.77 2.69 9.98
N GLY A 17 26.57 2.12 9.94
CA GLY A 17 26.04 1.38 8.82
C GLY A 17 25.87 2.24 7.58
N THR A 18 26.14 1.62 6.44
CA THR A 18 25.99 2.19 5.10
C THR A 18 24.66 1.75 4.48
N ILE A 19 24.31 2.29 3.31
CA ILE A 19 23.13 1.85 2.53
C ILE A 19 23.22 0.35 2.22
N GLY A 20 24.44 -0.19 2.04
CA GLY A 20 24.67 -1.62 1.80
C GLY A 20 24.27 -2.52 2.97
N ASP A 21 24.23 -1.97 4.20
CA ASP A 21 23.84 -2.69 5.40
C ASP A 21 22.32 -2.65 5.66
N GLY A 22 21.55 -2.10 4.71
CA GLY A 22 20.09 -1.98 4.79
C GLY A 22 19.60 -0.88 5.75
N VAL A 23 20.48 0.04 6.15
CA VAL A 23 20.11 1.16 7.03
C VAL A 23 19.48 2.29 6.21
N LEU A 24 18.19 2.54 6.43
CA LEU A 24 17.46 3.61 5.75
C LEU A 24 18.01 4.99 6.17
N THR A 25 18.40 5.79 5.18
CA THR A 25 18.87 7.17 5.38
C THR A 25 17.73 8.02 5.94
N GLY A 26 17.82 8.44 7.20
CA GLY A 26 16.83 9.31 7.86
C GLY A 26 16.53 8.93 9.30
N TYR A 27 16.91 7.73 9.75
CA TYR A 27 16.76 7.32 11.15
C TYR A 27 17.87 7.87 12.04
N THR A 28 17.52 8.11 13.31
CA THR A 28 18.35 8.78 14.33
C THR A 28 19.56 7.97 14.78
N SER A 29 19.59 6.65 14.58
CA SER A 29 20.76 5.82 14.89
C SER A 29 21.14 4.97 13.67
N ARG A 30 22.34 5.22 13.15
CA ARG A 30 22.95 4.43 12.05
C ARG A 30 23.96 3.41 12.58
N GLN A 31 23.96 3.11 13.88
CA GLN A 31 24.93 2.21 14.48
C GLN A 31 24.55 0.74 14.22
N VAL A 32 25.51 -0.03 13.72
CA VAL A 32 25.35 -1.45 13.37
C VAL A 32 26.46 -2.25 14.04
N CYS A 33 26.09 -3.40 14.61
CA CYS A 33 27.06 -4.33 15.18
C CYS A 33 27.70 -5.21 14.11
N ARG A 34 29.03 -5.25 14.06
CA ARG A 34 29.79 -6.06 13.07
C ARG A 34 29.63 -7.56 13.24
N ASN A 35 29.34 -8.03 14.46
CA ASN A 35 29.30 -9.46 14.75
C ASN A 35 27.93 -10.09 14.48
N CYS A 36 26.83 -9.36 14.71
CA CYS A 36 25.48 -9.94 14.64
C CYS A 36 24.49 -9.13 13.78
N GLY A 37 24.93 -8.04 13.16
CA GLY A 37 24.10 -7.19 12.31
C GLY A 37 23.00 -6.42 13.05
N PHE A 38 23.03 -6.38 14.38
CA PHE A 38 22.06 -5.61 15.16
C PHE A 38 22.14 -4.13 14.78
N GLN A 39 21.01 -3.56 14.37
CA GLN A 39 20.85 -2.14 14.05
C GLN A 39 20.16 -1.46 15.22
N GLY A 40 20.79 -0.44 15.80
CA GLY A 40 20.21 0.33 16.91
C GLY A 40 21.26 0.95 17.83
N MET A 41 20.77 1.63 18.86
CA MET A 41 21.62 2.29 19.86
C MET A 41 22.38 1.25 20.71
N PRO A 42 23.71 1.39 20.88
CA PRO A 42 24.49 0.53 21.75
C PRO A 42 24.22 0.88 23.21
N LEU A 43 24.46 -0.10 24.08
CA LEU A 43 24.46 0.13 25.53
C LEU A 43 25.81 0.73 25.92
N ILE A 44 25.76 1.83 26.66
CA ILE A 44 26.94 2.53 27.17
C ILE A 44 27.12 2.15 28.63
N PHE A 45 28.27 1.60 28.97
CA PHE A 45 28.62 1.22 30.33
C PHE A 45 29.71 2.14 30.86
N SER A 46 29.52 2.69 32.06
CA SER A 46 30.50 3.57 32.72
C SER A 46 31.69 2.80 33.30
N ASN A 47 31.54 1.49 33.50
CA ASN A 47 32.51 0.66 34.20
C ASN A 47 32.61 -0.76 33.63
N GLU A 48 33.81 -1.35 33.62
CA GLU A 48 34.05 -2.72 33.16
C GLU A 48 33.28 -3.77 33.96
N LYS A 49 33.04 -3.51 35.26
CA LYS A 49 32.29 -4.42 36.13
C LYS A 49 30.84 -4.61 35.67
N GLU A 50 30.19 -3.55 35.21
CA GLU A 50 28.82 -3.60 34.70
C GLU A 50 28.77 -4.33 33.36
N TYR A 51 29.72 -4.05 32.48
CA TYR A 51 29.86 -4.75 31.21
C TYR A 51 30.06 -6.26 31.39
N LYS A 52 30.90 -6.69 32.35
CA LYS A 52 31.07 -8.12 32.67
C LYS A 52 29.77 -8.78 33.16
N LYS A 53 29.02 -8.12 34.05
CA LYS A 53 27.70 -8.61 34.51
C LYS A 53 26.72 -8.75 33.35
N PHE A 54 26.73 -7.79 32.42
CA PHE A 54 25.92 -7.86 31.20
C PHE A 54 26.28 -9.07 30.32
N LEU A 55 27.57 -9.33 30.10
CA LEU A 55 28.03 -10.50 29.34
C LEU A 55 27.65 -11.83 30.01
N GLU A 56 27.68 -11.90 31.35
CA GLU A 56 27.23 -13.06 32.11
C GLU A 56 25.71 -13.28 31.96
N GLY A 57 24.92 -12.20 32.03
CA GLY A 57 23.48 -12.25 31.79
C GLY A 57 23.12 -12.79 30.40
N LEU A 58 23.81 -12.31 29.35
CA LEU A 58 23.62 -12.80 27.98
C LEU A 58 23.94 -14.28 27.81
N LYS A 59 24.95 -14.81 28.52
CA LYS A 59 25.27 -16.24 28.48
C LYS A 59 24.16 -17.06 29.14
N LYS A 60 23.65 -16.61 30.28
CA LYS A 60 22.59 -17.29 31.03
C LYS A 60 21.29 -17.38 30.21
N GLU A 61 20.87 -16.29 29.58
CA GLU A 61 19.66 -16.29 28.73
C GLU A 61 19.76 -17.26 27.54
N ARG A 62 20.95 -17.40 26.94
CA ARG A 62 21.16 -18.32 25.81
C ARG A 62 21.06 -19.77 26.25
N THR A 63 21.63 -20.10 27.41
CA THR A 63 21.55 -21.46 27.96
C THR A 63 20.11 -21.83 28.28
N GLU A 64 19.35 -20.92 28.92
CA GLU A 64 17.95 -21.18 29.27
C GLU A 64 17.06 -21.38 28.03
N LYS A 65 17.17 -20.50 27.01
CA LYS A 65 16.37 -20.64 25.77
C LYS A 65 16.68 -21.91 24.99
N SER A 66 17.94 -22.35 24.96
CA SER A 66 18.32 -23.59 24.26
C SER A 66 17.69 -24.85 24.84
N SER A 67 17.39 -24.86 26.15
CA SER A 67 16.74 -25.99 26.82
C SER A 67 15.23 -26.04 26.65
N THR A 68 14.58 -24.90 26.36
CA THR A 68 13.13 -24.83 26.14
C THR A 68 12.75 -25.04 24.67
N ASP A 69 13.59 -24.59 23.73
CA ASP A 69 13.31 -24.68 22.29
C ASP A 69 13.44 -26.12 21.72
N GLU A 70 14.13 -27.03 22.41
CA GLU A 70 14.19 -28.45 22.00
C GLU A 70 12.89 -29.22 22.29
N LYS A 71 12.03 -28.74 23.20
CA LYS A 71 10.73 -29.36 23.49
C LYS A 71 9.58 -28.85 22.61
N LEU A 72 9.76 -27.76 21.86
CA LEU A 72 8.71 -27.14 21.05
C LEU A 72 8.81 -27.41 19.53
N LYS A 73 9.77 -28.24 19.09
CA LYS A 73 9.98 -28.54 17.67
C LYS A 73 9.24 -29.77 17.12
N LYS A 74 8.23 -30.27 17.84
CA LYS A 74 7.30 -31.31 17.35
C LYS A 74 5.84 -30.94 17.63
N GLU A 75 5.40 -29.79 17.15
CA GLU A 75 4.00 -29.65 16.76
C GLU A 75 3.93 -29.31 15.28
N PRO A 76 3.17 -30.07 14.47
CA PRO A 76 2.92 -29.72 13.09
C PRO A 76 2.24 -28.36 13.09
N LYS A 77 2.83 -27.38 12.40
CA LYS A 77 2.20 -26.09 12.15
C LYS A 77 0.90 -26.36 11.41
N GLU A 78 -0.21 -26.32 12.14
CA GLU A 78 -1.54 -26.29 11.55
C GLU A 78 -1.59 -25.11 10.55
N PRO A 79 -2.16 -25.33 9.36
CA PRO A 79 -2.35 -24.27 8.40
C PRO A 79 -3.27 -23.21 9.02
N LYS A 80 -2.72 -22.00 9.18
CA LYS A 80 -3.44 -20.80 9.62
C LYS A 80 -4.75 -20.66 8.87
N ASP A 81 -5.82 -20.97 9.60
CA ASP A 81 -7.19 -20.46 9.52
C ASP A 81 -7.47 -19.59 8.29
N GLN A 82 -7.86 -20.27 7.21
CA GLN A 82 -8.35 -19.66 5.98
C GLN A 82 -9.78 -19.16 6.23
N ARG A 83 -9.93 -18.13 7.07
CA ARG A 83 -11.21 -17.43 7.20
C ARG A 83 -11.49 -16.72 5.88
N CYS A 84 -12.32 -17.33 5.04
CA CYS A 84 -12.97 -16.64 3.93
C CYS A 84 -13.65 -15.38 4.50
N PRO A 85 -13.18 -14.17 4.14
CA PRO A 85 -13.77 -12.95 4.66
C PRO A 85 -15.17 -12.84 4.06
N LYS A 86 -16.20 -13.10 4.87
CA LYS A 86 -17.62 -13.00 4.46
C LYS A 86 -17.95 -11.62 3.87
N GLY A 87 -17.18 -10.58 4.22
CA GLY A 87 -17.30 -9.23 3.64
C GLY A 87 -17.00 -9.17 2.13
N LEU A 88 -16.25 -10.12 1.59
CA LEU A 88 -15.87 -10.13 0.17
C LEU A 88 -17.02 -10.58 -0.75
N PHE A 89 -17.87 -11.50 -0.28
CA PHE A 89 -19.11 -11.85 -0.97
C PHE A 89 -20.09 -10.69 -1.01
N PHE A 90 -20.21 -9.93 0.09
CA PHE A 90 -21.08 -8.77 0.18
C PHE A 90 -20.66 -7.66 -0.80
N LEU A 91 -19.34 -7.37 -0.90
CA LEU A 91 -18.80 -6.42 -1.88
C LEU A 91 -19.06 -6.84 -3.33
N SER A 92 -18.94 -8.14 -3.64
CA SER A 92 -19.23 -8.62 -5.00
C SER A 92 -20.71 -8.46 -5.40
N GLY A 93 -21.63 -8.64 -4.45
CA GLY A 93 -23.07 -8.46 -4.70
C GLY A 93 -23.44 -7.01 -5.00
N ILE A 94 -22.84 -6.05 -4.28
CA ILE A 94 -23.08 -4.61 -4.50
C ILE A 94 -22.66 -4.20 -5.92
N LEU A 95 -21.51 -4.67 -6.41
CA LEU A 95 -21.02 -4.34 -7.76
C LEU A 95 -21.95 -4.85 -8.87
N ILE A 96 -22.54 -6.04 -8.69
CA ILE A 96 -23.51 -6.60 -9.65
C ILE A 96 -24.80 -5.76 -9.66
N VAL A 97 -25.30 -5.36 -8.48
CA VAL A 97 -26.50 -4.51 -8.39
C VAL A 97 -26.24 -3.16 -9.05
N GLU A 98 -25.08 -2.55 -8.81
CA GLU A 98 -24.70 -1.27 -9.38
C GLU A 98 -24.59 -1.32 -10.92
N THR A 99 -24.05 -2.41 -11.47
CA THR A 99 -23.99 -2.62 -12.93
C THR A 99 -25.38 -2.81 -13.56
N ILE A 100 -26.30 -3.52 -12.90
CA ILE A 100 -27.68 -3.66 -13.36
C ILE A 100 -28.39 -2.30 -13.37
N ILE A 101 -28.23 -1.51 -12.30
CA ILE A 101 -28.81 -0.15 -12.21
C ILE A 101 -28.25 0.75 -13.31
N ALA A 102 -26.95 0.71 -13.57
CA ALA A 102 -26.32 1.50 -14.63
C ALA A 102 -26.86 1.13 -16.03
N LEU A 103 -26.99 -0.16 -16.33
CA LEU A 103 -27.59 -0.65 -17.59
C LEU A 103 -29.06 -0.24 -17.73
N TYR A 104 -29.83 -0.32 -16.64
CA TYR A 104 -31.24 0.10 -16.62
C TYR A 104 -31.40 1.60 -16.89
N LEU A 105 -30.60 2.43 -16.21
CA LEU A 105 -30.57 3.88 -16.44
C LEU A 105 -30.17 4.21 -17.88
N PHE A 106 -29.20 3.47 -18.43
CA PHE A 106 -28.79 3.62 -19.83
C PHE A 106 -29.92 3.29 -20.81
N SER A 107 -30.68 2.23 -20.54
CA SER A 107 -31.82 1.83 -21.37
C SER A 107 -32.96 2.84 -21.36
N ILE A 108 -33.16 3.55 -20.24
CA ILE A 108 -34.28 4.50 -20.06
C ILE A 108 -33.95 5.90 -20.56
N TYR A 109 -32.67 6.28 -20.59
CA TYR A 109 -32.23 7.60 -21.02
C TYR A 109 -31.41 7.58 -22.33
N PRO A 110 -31.99 7.15 -23.47
CA PRO A 110 -31.34 7.25 -24.77
C PRO A 110 -30.94 8.69 -25.21
N PRO A 111 -31.58 9.81 -24.79
CA PRO A 111 -31.13 11.14 -25.24
C PRO A 111 -29.74 11.55 -24.70
N LEU A 112 -29.18 10.86 -23.69
CA LEU A 112 -27.80 11.08 -23.24
C LEU A 112 -26.76 10.65 -24.29
N ILE A 113 -27.13 9.79 -25.24
CA ILE A 113 -26.26 9.23 -26.27
C ILE A 113 -26.26 10.13 -27.52
N GLN A 114 -27.31 10.93 -27.74
CA GLN A 114 -27.52 11.68 -28.98
C GLN A 114 -26.71 12.99 -29.11
N SER A 115 -25.80 13.31 -28.19
CA SER A 115 -24.95 14.51 -28.35
C SER A 115 -23.51 14.30 -27.86
N GLY A 116 -22.62 13.83 -28.73
CA GLY A 116 -21.16 14.05 -28.64
C GLY A 116 -20.41 13.46 -27.43
N ASN A 117 -21.08 12.77 -26.50
CA ASN A 117 -20.48 12.30 -25.26
C ASN A 117 -19.87 10.89 -25.40
N VAL A 118 -18.98 10.72 -26.37
CA VAL A 118 -18.07 9.56 -26.47
C VAL A 118 -17.36 9.25 -25.13
N PRO A 119 -16.94 10.26 -24.32
CA PRO A 119 -16.35 9.99 -23.01
C PRO A 119 -17.31 9.34 -22.02
N GLY A 120 -18.61 9.63 -22.11
CA GLY A 120 -19.62 9.06 -21.21
C GLY A 120 -19.87 7.58 -21.49
N VAL A 121 -19.93 7.20 -22.76
CA VAL A 121 -20.06 5.79 -23.17
C VAL A 121 -18.80 5.01 -22.79
N MET A 122 -17.61 5.54 -23.08
CA MET A 122 -16.34 4.92 -22.71
C MET A 122 -16.20 4.76 -21.19
N TYR A 123 -16.64 5.74 -20.41
CA TYR A 123 -16.65 5.66 -18.96
C TYR A 123 -17.59 4.55 -18.47
N LEU A 124 -18.82 4.51 -19.00
CA LEU A 124 -19.81 3.50 -18.66
C LEU A 124 -19.32 2.09 -19.01
N THR A 125 -18.73 1.89 -20.18
CA THR A 125 -18.18 0.59 -20.59
C THR A 125 -17.02 0.18 -19.70
N THR A 126 -16.13 1.12 -19.35
CA THR A 126 -14.99 0.83 -18.46
C THR A 126 -15.48 0.48 -17.06
N PHE A 127 -16.48 1.20 -16.55
CA PHE A 127 -17.09 0.96 -15.25
C PHE A 127 -17.75 -0.44 -15.18
N VAL A 128 -18.54 -0.79 -16.20
CA VAL A 128 -19.17 -2.13 -16.30
C VAL A 128 -18.12 -3.22 -16.41
N LEU A 129 -17.07 -3.04 -17.22
CA LEU A 129 -15.99 -4.00 -17.37
C LEU A 129 -15.26 -4.23 -16.04
N THR A 130 -15.06 -3.16 -15.26
CA THR A 130 -14.44 -3.21 -13.93
C THR A 130 -15.33 -3.97 -12.94
N GLY A 131 -16.64 -3.68 -12.96
CA GLY A 131 -17.64 -4.36 -12.15
C GLY A 131 -17.72 -5.87 -12.38
N ILE A 132 -17.31 -6.36 -13.55
CA ILE A 132 -17.28 -7.80 -13.88
C ILE A 132 -15.91 -8.43 -13.61
N LEU A 133 -14.81 -7.79 -14.06
CA LEU A 133 -13.46 -8.37 -13.99
C LEU A 133 -12.93 -8.45 -12.56
N VAL A 134 -13.22 -7.44 -11.72
CA VAL A 134 -12.69 -7.39 -10.34
C VAL A 134 -13.29 -8.52 -9.48
N PRO A 135 -14.61 -8.78 -9.47
CA PRO A 135 -15.16 -9.94 -8.77
C PRO A 135 -14.59 -11.28 -9.24
N ILE A 136 -14.44 -11.48 -10.56
CA ILE A 136 -13.88 -12.73 -11.12
C ILE A 136 -12.43 -12.95 -10.69
N GLY A 137 -11.61 -11.89 -10.75
CA GLY A 137 -10.22 -11.96 -10.32
C GLY A 137 -10.07 -12.25 -8.81
N ILE A 138 -10.96 -11.69 -8.00
CA ILE A 138 -11.00 -11.93 -6.55
C ILE A 138 -11.39 -13.40 -6.28
N LEU A 139 -12.41 -13.91 -6.98
CA LEU A 139 -12.85 -15.32 -6.87
C LEU A 139 -11.74 -16.30 -7.25
N THR A 140 -10.95 -15.97 -8.27
CA THR A 140 -9.83 -16.79 -8.73
C THR A 140 -8.54 -16.60 -7.92
N LYS A 141 -8.56 -15.74 -6.89
CA LYS A 141 -7.38 -15.37 -6.08
C LYS A 141 -6.17 -14.92 -6.92
N SER A 142 -6.42 -14.33 -8.09
CA SER A 142 -5.34 -13.87 -8.96
C SER A 142 -4.71 -12.59 -8.44
N THR A 143 -3.39 -12.55 -8.33
CA THR A 143 -2.62 -11.37 -7.88
C THR A 143 -2.79 -10.17 -8.82
N TRP A 144 -3.11 -10.42 -10.09
CA TRP A 144 -3.33 -9.40 -11.12
C TRP A 144 -4.63 -8.61 -10.94
N THR A 145 -5.52 -9.07 -10.06
CA THR A 145 -6.82 -8.42 -9.87
C THR A 145 -6.68 -7.03 -9.26
N PHE A 146 -5.76 -6.86 -8.31
CA PHE A 146 -5.54 -5.57 -7.65
C PHE A 146 -4.86 -4.55 -8.58
N THR A 147 -3.98 -5.00 -9.47
CA THR A 147 -3.34 -4.11 -10.45
C THR A 147 -4.35 -3.64 -11.51
N ILE A 148 -5.16 -4.54 -12.05
CA ILE A 148 -6.20 -4.20 -13.02
C ILE A 148 -7.28 -3.31 -12.38
N ALA A 149 -7.73 -3.65 -11.15
CA ALA A 149 -8.69 -2.83 -10.41
C ALA A 149 -8.15 -1.43 -10.14
N GLY A 150 -6.88 -1.30 -9.73
CA GLY A 150 -6.26 0.01 -9.47
C GLY A 150 -6.15 0.87 -10.73
N ILE A 151 -5.75 0.28 -11.86
CA ILE A 151 -5.68 0.98 -13.15
C ILE A 151 -7.08 1.45 -13.56
N LEU A 152 -8.06 0.55 -13.55
CA LEU A 152 -9.44 0.88 -13.91
C LEU A 152 -10.05 1.93 -12.97
N PHE A 153 -9.77 1.84 -11.66
CA PHE A 153 -10.23 2.81 -10.67
C PHE A 153 -9.73 4.22 -10.98
N ILE A 154 -8.45 4.37 -11.35
CA ILE A 154 -7.87 5.67 -11.75
C ILE A 154 -8.61 6.26 -12.96
N PHE A 155 -9.00 5.43 -13.93
CA PHE A 155 -9.78 5.87 -15.09
C PHE A 155 -11.25 6.14 -14.77
N THR A 156 -11.79 5.56 -13.68
CA THR A 156 -13.14 5.86 -13.19
C THR A 156 -13.19 7.07 -12.26
N ILE A 157 -12.07 7.54 -11.70
CA ILE A 157 -12.09 8.84 -11.01
C ILE A 157 -12.29 9.89 -12.10
N PRO A 158 -13.39 10.65 -12.05
CA PRO A 158 -13.63 11.64 -13.06
C PRO A 158 -12.80 12.86 -12.67
N ILE A 159 -11.48 12.78 -12.81
CA ILE A 159 -10.57 13.93 -12.72
C ILE A 159 -10.97 14.97 -13.78
N ASN A 160 -11.68 14.52 -14.82
CA ASN A 160 -12.33 15.35 -15.80
C ASN A 160 -13.70 15.91 -15.37
N LEU A 161 -14.38 15.49 -14.30
CA LEU A 161 -15.67 16.11 -13.88
C LEU A 161 -15.50 17.52 -13.35
N PRO A 162 -14.53 17.84 -12.47
CA PRO A 162 -14.25 19.22 -12.08
C PRO A 162 -13.82 20.05 -13.29
N LEU A 163 -13.04 19.48 -14.22
CA LEU A 163 -12.53 20.16 -15.40
C LEU A 163 -13.63 20.39 -16.46
N LEU A 164 -14.50 19.39 -16.72
CA LEU A 164 -15.71 19.52 -17.55
C LEU A 164 -16.70 20.48 -16.92
N TYR A 165 -16.92 20.41 -15.60
CA TYR A 165 -17.74 21.37 -14.87
C TYR A 165 -17.18 22.79 -15.00
N TYR A 166 -15.86 22.94 -14.98
CA TYR A 166 -15.19 24.24 -15.19
C TYR A 166 -15.34 24.73 -16.63
N ILE A 167 -15.18 23.85 -17.63
CA ILE A 167 -15.30 24.17 -19.06
C ILE A 167 -16.75 24.43 -19.48
N THR A 168 -17.72 23.78 -18.85
CA THR A 168 -19.15 23.90 -19.19
C THR A 168 -19.84 25.07 -18.48
N ARG A 169 -19.17 25.80 -17.56
CA ARG A 169 -19.74 27.01 -16.96
C ARG A 169 -20.00 28.10 -18.01
N PRO A 170 -21.17 28.79 -17.95
CA PRO A 170 -21.55 29.81 -18.92
C PRO A 170 -20.54 30.98 -19.04
N HIS A 171 -19.81 31.28 -17.97
CA HIS A 171 -18.76 32.31 -17.97
C HIS A 171 -17.55 31.96 -18.84
N VAL A 172 -17.16 30.68 -18.93
CA VAL A 172 -16.03 30.24 -19.77
C VAL A 172 -16.46 30.21 -21.24
N LYS A 173 -17.71 29.81 -21.51
CA LYS A 173 -18.32 29.86 -22.86
C LYS A 173 -18.38 31.30 -23.39
N GLY A 174 -18.75 32.27 -22.53
CA GLY A 174 -18.73 33.69 -22.88
C GLY A 174 -17.32 34.22 -23.20
N TYR A 175 -16.29 33.77 -22.45
CA TYR A 175 -14.91 34.17 -22.70
C TYR A 175 -14.35 33.62 -24.02
N LEU A 176 -14.67 32.36 -24.36
CA LEU A 176 -14.24 31.72 -25.60
C LEU A 176 -14.89 32.35 -26.84
N LEU A 177 -16.19 32.65 -26.78
CA LEU A 177 -16.90 33.33 -27.86
C LEU A 177 -16.38 34.75 -28.10
N LYS A 178 -16.06 35.49 -27.03
CA LYS A 178 -15.46 36.82 -27.11
C LYS A 178 -14.03 36.81 -27.68
N LYS A 179 -13.29 35.73 -27.46
CA LYS A 179 -11.95 35.54 -28.04
C LYS A 179 -12.01 35.22 -29.53
N GLN A 180 -12.97 34.41 -29.97
CA GLN A 180 -13.19 34.12 -31.40
C GLN A 180 -13.61 35.36 -32.19
N SER A 181 -14.51 36.19 -31.64
CA SER A 181 -14.95 37.42 -32.33
C SER A 181 -13.86 38.48 -32.49
N ARG A 182 -12.87 38.52 -31.58
CA ARG A 182 -11.68 39.39 -31.74
C ARG A 182 -10.73 38.88 -32.81
N LYS A 183 -10.62 37.57 -33.02
CA LYS A 183 -9.73 36.97 -34.02
C LYS A 183 -10.25 37.12 -35.46
N GLN A 184 -11.54 37.42 -35.65
CA GLN A 184 -12.12 37.70 -36.96
C GLN A 184 -12.08 39.20 -37.35
N ARG A 185 -11.72 40.10 -36.44
CA ARG A 185 -11.64 41.56 -36.70
C ARG A 185 -10.23 42.08 -36.96
N ASN A 186 -9.22 41.25 -36.75
CA ASN A 186 -7.83 41.49 -37.15
C ASN A 186 -7.49 40.55 -38.29
#